data_AF-A0A2V3PHC7-F1
#
_entry.id   AF-A0A2V3PHC7-F1
#
_cell.length_a   1.000
_cell.length_b   1.000
_cell.length_c   1.000
_cell.angle_alpha   90.00
_cell.angle_beta   90.00
_cell.angle_gamma   90.00
#
_symmetry.space_group_name_H-M   'P 1'
#
loop_
_entity.id
_entity.type
_entity.pdbx_description
1 polymer ?
#
loop_
_entity_poly.entity_id
_entity_poly.type
_entity_poly.pdbx_seq_one_letter_code
_entity_poly.pdbx_strand_id
1 'polypeptide(L)'
;MIFSDNFPTFALSLTLQVTKVTKFVNIMAIEKKYYSFTPGLELLSKSDYSKIQGDIIIFLGCSKQDYYRKRACYINIPAHVKEGIESIFNKYNINDIRQIWEIKDSDE
;
A
#
# COMPACT_ATOMS: atom_id res chain seq x y z
N MET A 1 1.12 -28.26 -57.61
CA MET A 1 2.09 -27.15 -57.81
C MET A 1 1.24 -25.92 -58.03
N ILE A 2 1.20 -24.90 -57.19
CA ILE A 2 2.31 -24.19 -56.56
C ILE A 2 1.86 -23.68 -55.18
N PHE A 3 2.68 -23.98 -54.17
CA PHE A 3 2.71 -23.31 -52.87
C PHE A 3 3.15 -21.85 -53.10
N SER A 4 2.45 -20.89 -52.51
CA SER A 4 3.02 -19.56 -52.25
C SER A 4 2.45 -19.00 -50.97
N ASP A 5 3.06 -19.45 -49.89
CA ASP A 5 3.14 -18.73 -48.63
C ASP A 5 3.68 -17.32 -48.88
N ASN A 6 2.87 -16.32 -48.58
CA ASN A 6 3.37 -14.96 -48.36
C ASN A 6 2.48 -14.27 -47.32
N PHE A 7 2.52 -14.81 -46.09
CA PHE A 7 2.08 -14.06 -44.93
C PHE A 7 3.12 -12.97 -44.65
N PRO A 8 2.72 -11.69 -44.58
CA PRO A 8 3.66 -10.60 -44.44
C PRO A 8 4.35 -10.67 -43.07
N THR A 9 5.67 -10.86 -43.11
CA THR A 9 6.63 -10.83 -41.99
C THR A 9 6.59 -9.52 -41.18
N PHE A 10 5.82 -8.54 -41.61
CA PHE A 10 5.62 -7.25 -40.93
C PHE A 10 4.71 -7.33 -39.70
N ALA A 11 3.81 -8.32 -39.59
CA ALA A 11 2.88 -8.41 -38.47
C ALA A 11 3.53 -8.93 -37.16
N LEU A 12 4.67 -9.62 -37.24
CA LEU A 12 5.40 -10.14 -36.08
C LEU A 12 6.29 -9.09 -35.40
N SER A 13 6.70 -8.04 -36.13
CA SER A 13 7.57 -6.99 -35.58
C SER A 13 6.81 -6.04 -34.65
N LEU A 14 5.55 -5.73 -34.97
CA LEU A 14 4.76 -4.76 -34.19
C LEU A 14 4.27 -5.35 -32.86
N THR A 15 3.98 -6.65 -32.80
CA THR A 15 3.53 -7.32 -31.56
C THR A 15 4.64 -7.47 -30.52
N LEU A 16 5.90 -7.58 -30.94
CA LEU A 16 7.05 -7.73 -30.03
C LEU A 16 7.47 -6.40 -29.37
N GLN A 17 7.25 -5.27 -30.05
CA GLN A 17 7.52 -3.94 -29.49
C GLN A 17 6.49 -3.53 -28.43
N VAL A 18 5.21 -3.90 -28.62
CA VAL A 18 4.15 -3.59 -27.65
C VAL A 18 4.36 -4.37 -26.33
N THR A 19 4.80 -5.64 -26.39
CA THR A 19 5.07 -6.43 -25.17
C THR A 19 6.30 -5.96 -24.40
N LYS A 20 7.32 -5.43 -25.07
CA LYS A 20 8.50 -4.84 -24.39
C LYS A 20 8.14 -3.55 -23.66
N VAL A 21 7.32 -2.69 -24.27
CA VAL A 21 6.87 -1.45 -23.62
C VAL A 21 6.03 -1.76 -22.37
N THR A 22 5.13 -2.76 -22.39
CA THR A 22 4.37 -3.12 -21.18
C THR A 22 5.25 -3.67 -20.06
N LYS A 23 6.35 -4.38 -20.37
CA LYS A 23 7.31 -4.86 -19.36
C LYS A 23 8.15 -3.74 -18.73
N PHE A 24 8.38 -2.62 -19.43
CA PHE A 24 9.09 -1.46 -18.87
C PHE A 24 8.19 -0.58 -17.99
N VAL A 25 6.87 -0.53 -18.23
CA VAL A 25 5.94 0.17 -17.32
C VAL A 25 5.78 -0.59 -15.99
N ASN A 26 6.08 -1.89 -15.97
CA ASN A 26 6.01 -2.73 -14.77
C ASN A 26 7.24 -2.67 -13.84
N ILE A 27 8.18 -1.75 -14.14
CA ILE A 27 9.35 -1.42 -13.30
C ILE A 27 9.42 0.11 -13.08
N MET A 28 8.27 0.77 -12.93
CA MET A 28 8.27 1.84 -11.93
C MET A 28 8.43 1.12 -10.60
N ALA A 29 9.67 1.07 -10.12
CA ALA A 29 9.98 0.72 -8.75
C ALA A 29 9.14 1.65 -7.87
N ILE A 30 7.95 1.19 -7.46
CA ILE A 30 7.20 1.86 -6.41
C ILE A 30 8.07 1.64 -5.19
N GLU A 31 8.90 2.64 -4.89
CA GLU A 31 9.70 2.72 -3.67
C GLU A 31 8.78 2.27 -2.53
N LYS A 32 9.16 1.18 -1.86
CA LYS A 32 8.29 0.59 -0.86
C LYS A 32 8.30 1.53 0.32
N LYS A 33 7.18 2.20 0.54
CA LYS A 33 7.00 3.04 1.72
C LYS A 33 6.42 2.21 2.83
N TYR A 34 7.12 2.20 3.96
CA TYR A 34 6.75 1.49 5.15
C TYR A 34 6.11 2.48 6.12
N TYR A 35 4.82 2.31 6.35
CA TYR A 35 4.04 3.15 7.25
C TYR A 35 3.87 2.43 8.58
N SER A 36 4.24 3.10 9.67
CA SER A 36 3.96 2.69 11.03
C SER A 36 3.03 3.72 11.67
N PHE A 37 1.95 3.28 12.30
CA PHE A 37 1.11 4.14 13.14
C PHE A 37 1.26 3.83 14.63
N THR A 38 2.35 3.13 14.99
CA THR A 38 2.70 2.85 16.39
C THR A 38 2.90 4.13 17.21
N PRO A 39 3.58 5.18 16.71
CA PRO A 39 3.76 6.44 17.46
C PRO A 39 2.42 7.09 17.84
N GLY A 40 1.45 7.10 16.93
CA GLY A 40 0.11 7.61 17.23
C GLY A 40 -0.59 6.85 18.36
N LEU A 41 -0.34 5.55 18.48
CA LEU A 41 -0.91 4.72 19.55
C LEU A 41 -0.23 4.95 20.90
N GLU A 42 1.04 5.37 20.92
CA GLU A 42 1.79 5.66 22.16
C GLU A 42 1.35 6.96 22.84
N LEU A 43 0.74 7.87 22.07
CA LEU A 43 0.14 9.11 22.59
C LEU A 43 -1.19 8.87 23.33
N LEU A 44 -1.76 7.67 23.21
CA LEU A 44 -3.03 7.35 23.84
C LEU A 44 -2.87 6.86 25.27
N SER A 45 -3.88 7.16 26.08
CA SER A 45 -4.04 6.55 27.38
C SER A 45 -4.28 5.03 27.23
N LYS A 46 -3.90 4.24 28.26
CA LYS A 46 -4.17 2.78 28.27
C LYS A 46 -5.67 2.46 28.12
N SER A 47 -6.54 3.33 28.61
CA SER A 47 -8.00 3.18 28.50
C SER A 47 -8.52 3.35 27.07
N ASP A 48 -7.90 4.22 26.27
CA ASP A 48 -8.33 4.48 24.90
C ASP A 48 -7.63 3.58 23.89
N TYR A 49 -6.43 3.11 24.20
CA TYR A 49 -5.70 2.14 23.38
C TYR A 49 -6.54 0.89 23.03
N SER A 50 -7.28 0.33 24.01
CA SER A 50 -8.13 -0.84 23.75
C SER A 50 -9.29 -0.52 22.81
N LYS A 51 -9.86 0.69 22.90
CA LYS A 51 -10.97 1.14 22.07
C LYS A 51 -10.52 1.38 20.63
N ILE A 52 -9.43 2.15 20.44
CA ILE A 52 -8.92 2.45 19.11
C ILE A 52 -8.44 1.18 18.40
N GLN A 53 -7.86 0.24 19.15
CA GLN A 53 -7.47 -1.04 18.60
C GLN A 53 -8.69 -1.79 18.04
N GLY A 54 -9.82 -1.78 18.76
CA GLY A 54 -11.08 -2.34 18.28
C GLY A 54 -11.56 -1.65 17.00
N ASP A 55 -11.60 -0.33 16.99
CA ASP A 55 -12.05 0.47 15.84
C ASP A 55 -11.19 0.21 14.59
N ILE A 56 -9.86 0.18 14.73
CA ILE A 56 -8.94 -0.09 13.62
C ILE A 56 -9.09 -1.53 13.13
N ILE A 57 -9.23 -2.51 14.04
CA ILE A 57 -9.43 -3.92 13.67
C ILE A 57 -10.72 -4.09 12.86
N ILE A 58 -11.81 -3.45 13.30
CA ILE A 58 -13.12 -3.48 12.63
C ILE A 58 -13.01 -2.80 11.26
N PHE A 59 -12.39 -1.62 11.20
CA PHE A 59 -12.20 -0.87 9.95
C PHE A 59 -11.36 -1.63 8.92
N LEU A 60 -10.26 -2.25 9.36
CA LEU A 60 -9.37 -3.04 8.49
C LEU A 60 -9.93 -4.43 8.17
N GLY A 61 -10.96 -4.89 8.89
CA GLY A 61 -11.50 -6.24 8.77
C GLY A 61 -10.46 -7.34 9.00
N CYS A 62 -9.49 -7.11 9.89
CA CYS A 62 -8.33 -7.98 10.05
C CYS A 62 -8.30 -8.72 11.39
N SER A 63 -7.47 -9.76 11.52
CA SER A 63 -7.28 -10.44 12.80
C SER A 63 -6.44 -9.57 13.75
N LYS A 64 -6.51 -9.85 15.06
CA LYS A 64 -5.67 -9.17 16.06
C LYS A 64 -4.17 -9.35 15.77
N GLN A 65 -3.76 -10.49 15.22
CA GLN A 65 -2.36 -10.74 14.83
C GLN A 65 -1.93 -9.87 13.64
N ASP A 66 -2.80 -9.75 12.63
CA ASP A 66 -2.52 -8.92 11.46
C ASP A 66 -2.49 -7.43 11.81
N TYR A 67 -3.32 -6.99 12.76
CA TYR A 67 -3.22 -5.65 13.33
C TYR A 67 -1.83 -5.36 13.89
N TYR A 68 -1.25 -6.26 14.68
CA TYR A 68 0.10 -6.05 15.25
C TYR A 68 1.19 -5.98 14.18
N ARG A 69 1.02 -6.67 13.05
CA ARG A 69 1.92 -6.56 11.90
C ARG A 69 1.73 -5.23 11.18
N LYS A 70 0.48 -4.88 10.87
CA LYS A 70 0.11 -3.67 10.11
C LYS A 70 0.41 -2.37 10.86
N ARG A 71 0.28 -2.34 12.20
CA ARG A 71 0.59 -1.15 13.00
C ARG A 71 2.06 -0.78 12.98
N ALA A 72 2.93 -1.77 12.91
CA ALA A 72 4.38 -1.60 12.93
C ALA A 72 4.94 -1.40 11.53
N CYS A 73 4.32 -2.04 10.52
CA CYS A 73 4.85 -2.04 9.16
C CYS A 73 3.72 -2.32 8.16
N TYR A 74 3.10 -1.25 7.65
CA TYR A 74 2.15 -1.28 6.55
C TYR A 74 2.86 -0.86 5.26
N ILE A 75 3.05 -1.80 4.34
CA ILE A 75 3.71 -1.56 3.06
C ILE A 75 2.72 -0.95 2.08
N ASN A 76 3.06 0.18 1.47
CA ASN A 76 2.30 0.81 0.39
C ASN A 76 0.81 0.96 0.73
N ILE A 77 0.52 1.65 1.84
CA ILE A 77 -0.85 1.82 2.33
C ILE A 77 -1.72 2.54 1.28
N PRO A 78 -2.92 2.02 0.96
CA PRO A 78 -3.86 2.73 0.10
C PRO A 78 -4.34 4.03 0.76
N ALA A 79 -4.56 5.09 -0.03
CA ALA A 79 -4.99 6.40 0.48
C ALA A 79 -6.25 6.33 1.36
N HIS A 80 -7.28 5.59 0.92
CA HIS A 80 -8.52 5.42 1.69
C HIS A 80 -8.31 4.73 3.04
N VAL A 81 -7.33 3.82 3.14
CA VAL A 81 -6.99 3.15 4.40
C VAL A 81 -6.27 4.13 5.32
N LYS A 82 -5.34 4.92 4.79
CA LYS A 82 -4.64 5.96 5.54
C LYS A 82 -5.61 7.00 6.11
N GLU A 83 -6.48 7.55 5.27
CA GLU A 83 -7.50 8.52 5.67
C GLU A 83 -8.48 7.94 6.69
N GLY A 84 -8.88 6.67 6.53
CA GLY A 84 -9.75 6.01 7.50
C GLY A 84 -9.09 5.82 8.87
N ILE A 85 -7.81 5.45 8.90
CA ILE A 85 -7.03 5.38 10.14
C ILE A 85 -6.89 6.77 10.78
N GLU A 86 -6.57 7.79 10.00
CA GLU A 86 -6.50 9.19 10.48
C GLU A 86 -7.84 9.68 11.04
N SER A 87 -8.95 9.34 10.38
CA SER A 87 -10.29 9.64 10.87
C SER A 87 -10.59 8.95 12.20
N ILE A 88 -10.10 7.74 12.42
CA ILE A 88 -10.21 7.06 13.71
C ILE A 88 -9.39 7.81 14.77
N PHE A 89 -8.12 8.13 14.51
CA PHE A 89 -7.27 8.89 15.44
C PHE A 89 -7.86 10.26 15.82
N ASN A 90 -8.47 10.96 14.86
CA ASN A 90 -9.16 12.23 15.09
C ASN A 90 -10.29 12.11 16.16
N LYS A 91 -10.99 10.96 16.22
CA LYS A 91 -12.01 10.71 17.27
C LYS A 91 -11.41 10.66 18.68
N TYR A 92 -10.12 10.40 18.80
CA TYR A 92 -9.39 10.34 20.06
C TYR A 92 -8.56 11.60 20.33
N ASN A 93 -8.87 12.72 19.67
CA ASN A 93 -8.17 14.01 19.76
C ASN A 93 -6.71 13.98 19.27
N ILE A 94 -6.32 12.99 18.47
CA ILE A 94 -5.01 12.95 17.81
C ILE A 94 -5.19 13.47 16.39
N ASN A 95 -4.92 14.76 16.22
CA ASN A 95 -5.18 15.47 14.97
C ASN A 95 -3.90 15.73 14.17
N ASP A 96 -2.73 15.57 14.79
CA ASP A 96 -1.45 15.77 14.12
C ASP A 96 -1.03 14.50 13.38
N ILE A 97 -1.14 14.56 12.05
CA ILE A 97 -0.79 13.47 11.14
C ILE A 97 0.69 13.06 11.29
N ARG A 98 1.57 14.02 11.61
CA ARG A 98 3.02 13.77 11.79
C ARG A 98 3.32 12.98 13.06
N GLN A 99 2.41 13.04 14.02
CA GLN A 99 2.49 12.28 15.26
C GLN A 99 1.87 10.88 15.12
N ILE A 100 0.94 10.71 14.18
CA ILE A 100 0.33 9.42 13.89
C ILE A 100 1.31 8.51 13.17
N TRP A 101 1.95 9.01 12.11
CA TRP A 101 2.72 8.20 11.17
C TRP A 101 4.23 8.36 11.31
N GLU A 102 4.92 7.23 11.38
CA GLU A 102 6.34 7.10 11.06
C GLU A 102 6.44 6.43 9.68
N ILE A 103 7.10 7.11 8.74
CA ILE A 103 7.25 6.66 7.35
C ILE A 103 8.73 6.39 7.13
N LYS A 104 9.05 5.15 6.74
CA LYS A 104 10.40 4.74 6.34
C LYS A 104 10.40 4.39 4.86
N ASP A 105 11.42 4.85 4.16
CA ASP A 105 11.66 4.46 2.78
C ASP A 105 12.47 3.15 2.75
N SER A 106 12.47 2.45 1.62
CA SER A 106 13.12 1.13 1.50
C SER A 106 14.64 1.14 1.49
N ASP A 107 15.23 2.33 1.45
CA ASP A 107 16.64 2.54 1.16
C ASP A 107 17.46 2.85 2.43
N GLU A 108 16.86 2.71 3.62
CA GLU A 108 17.46 2.95 4.94
C GLU A 108 17.57 1.67 5.79
#